data_AF-A0A7C6XMY9-F1
#
_entry.id   AF-A0A7C6XMY9-F1
#
_cell.length_a   1.000
_cell.length_b   1.000
_cell.length_c   1.000
_cell.angle_alpha   90.00
_cell.angle_beta   90.00
_cell.angle_gamma   90.00
#
_symmetry.space_group_name_H-M   'P 1'
#
loop_
_entity.id
_entity.type
_entity.pdbx_description
1 polymer ?
#
loop_
_entity_poly.entity_id
_entity_poly.type
_entity_poly.pdbx_seq_one_letter_code
_entity_poly.pdbx_strand_id
1 'polypeptide(L)'
;VGIDLERALLDDLVDPLLPAAEYVLDSRAKGVSGDAEGVADSANGPVMTAEDLALSWVLDGGEDHGFAASASPRQDPGVGWRRIGEIRTGHDVSLDGTPVPASGFSHFGK
;
A
#
# COMPACT_ATOMS: atom_id res chain seq x y z
N VAL A 1 -19.54 2.27 7.59
CA VAL A 1 -18.47 3.19 8.00
C VAL A 1 -17.49 3.26 6.84
N GLY A 2 -17.07 4.46 6.43
CA GLY A 2 -16.00 4.64 5.45
C GLY A 2 -14.69 5.03 6.13
N ILE A 3 -13.57 4.83 5.45
CA ILE A 3 -12.23 5.14 5.94
C ILE A 3 -11.55 6.02 4.90
N ASP A 4 -10.97 7.13 5.32
CA ASP A 4 -10.09 7.95 4.48
C ASP A 4 -8.68 7.86 5.04
N LEU A 5 -7.78 7.24 4.29
CA LEU A 5 -6.36 7.17 4.58
C LEU A 5 -5.70 8.46 4.10
N GLU A 6 -4.72 8.94 4.86
CA GLU A 6 -3.95 10.13 4.50
C GLU A 6 -2.56 9.68 4.03
N ARG A 7 -2.17 10.00 2.80
CA ARG A 7 -0.89 9.52 2.22
C ARG A 7 0.30 9.91 3.10
N ALA A 8 0.33 11.16 3.56
CA ALA A 8 1.41 11.66 4.40
C ALA A 8 1.52 10.92 5.75
N LEU A 9 0.44 10.31 6.25
CA LEU A 9 0.48 9.52 7.49
C LEU A 9 0.98 8.08 7.27
N LEU A 10 1.15 7.67 6.01
CA LEU A 10 1.71 6.37 5.64
C LEU A 10 3.23 6.42 5.39
N ASP A 11 3.85 7.60 5.37
CA ASP A 11 5.27 7.76 5.03
C ASP A 11 6.18 6.88 5.90
N ASP A 12 5.94 6.84 7.21
CA ASP A 12 6.70 5.99 8.12
C ASP A 12 6.49 4.45 7.91
N LEU A 13 5.51 4.03 7.10
CA LEU A 13 5.34 2.65 6.63
C LEU A 13 5.98 2.46 5.24
N VAL A 14 5.98 3.50 4.42
CA VAL A 14 6.52 3.51 3.05
C VAL A 14 8.04 3.64 3.04
N ASP A 15 8.60 4.57 3.82
CA ASP A 15 10.03 4.91 3.84
C ASP A 15 10.94 3.70 4.08
N PRO A 16 10.65 2.80 5.04
CA PRO A 16 11.48 1.62 5.26
C PRO A 16 11.47 0.64 4.08
N LEU A 17 10.47 0.70 3.21
CA LEU A 17 10.31 -0.17 2.05
C LEU A 17 10.97 0.38 0.78
N LEU A 18 11.32 1.68 0.75
CA LEU A 18 11.90 2.32 -0.44
C LEU A 18 13.15 1.61 -0.96
N PRO A 19 14.15 1.22 -0.14
CA PRO A 19 15.34 0.53 -0.65
C PRO A 19 15.01 -0.81 -1.35
N ALA A 20 13.99 -1.52 -0.85
CA ALA A 20 13.55 -2.77 -1.46
C ALA A 20 12.77 -2.53 -2.76
N ALA A 21 11.92 -1.49 -2.78
CA ALA A 21 11.18 -1.10 -3.98
C ALA A 21 12.14 -0.66 -5.11
N GLU A 22 13.14 0.17 -4.80
CA GLU A 22 14.20 0.57 -5.73
C GLU A 22 14.92 -0.65 -6.31
N TYR A 23 15.34 -1.58 -5.45
CA TYR A 23 16.01 -2.81 -5.88
C TYR A 23 15.14 -3.66 -6.81
N VAL A 24 13.85 -3.80 -6.52
CA VAL A 24 12.90 -4.56 -7.36
C VAL A 24 12.72 -3.88 -8.72
N LEU A 25 12.59 -2.56 -8.77
CA LEU A 25 12.44 -1.84 -10.03
C LEU A 25 13.72 -1.88 -10.87
N ASP A 26 14.89 -1.72 -10.25
CA ASP A 26 16.19 -1.81 -10.92
C ASP A 26 16.46 -3.23 -11.46
N SER A 27 16.13 -4.27 -10.70
CA SER A 27 16.29 -5.67 -11.15
C SER A 27 15.36 -6.02 -12.33
N ARG A 28 14.12 -5.50 -12.32
CA ARG A 28 13.19 -5.60 -13.46
C ARG A 28 13.75 -4.90 -14.70
N ALA A 29 14.26 -3.68 -14.56
CA ALA A 29 14.82 -2.90 -15.67
C ALA A 29 16.07 -3.56 -16.28
N LYS A 30 16.88 -4.24 -15.46
CA LYS A 30 18.07 -4.99 -15.89
C LYS A 30 17.75 -6.36 -16.50
N GLY A 31 16.47 -6.76 -16.56
CA GLY A 31 16.06 -8.05 -17.11
C GLY A 31 16.52 -9.25 -16.27
N VAL A 32 16.74 -9.07 -14.96
CA VAL A 32 17.02 -10.18 -14.04
C VAL A 32 15.69 -10.86 -13.73
N SER A 33 15.10 -11.52 -14.72
CA SER A 33 13.94 -12.39 -14.55
C SER A 33 14.43 -13.71 -13.97
N GLY A 34 14.26 -13.92 -12.67
CA GLY A 34 14.30 -15.28 -12.12
C GLY A 34 13.08 -16.03 -12.65
N ASP A 35 13.29 -16.93 -13.61
CA ASP A 35 12.46 -18.07 -14.07
C ASP A 35 10.92 -18.05 -13.84
N ALA A 36 10.28 -16.89 -13.86
CA ALA A 36 8.83 -16.75 -13.79
C ALA A 36 8.31 -16.49 -15.21
N GLU A 37 7.76 -17.54 -15.82
CA GLU A 37 7.08 -17.43 -17.11
C GLU A 37 5.94 -16.40 -17.03
N GLY A 38 6.04 -15.38 -17.89
CA GLY A 38 4.90 -14.68 -18.46
C GLY A 38 4.35 -13.49 -17.67
N VAL A 39 4.93 -12.30 -17.88
CA VAL A 39 4.14 -11.06 -17.92
C VAL A 39 4.61 -10.24 -19.12
N ALA A 40 3.69 -10.07 -20.09
CA ALA A 40 3.92 -9.27 -21.28
C ALA A 40 4.13 -7.79 -20.90
N ASP A 41 5.23 -7.24 -21.39
CA ASP A 41 5.59 -5.82 -21.33
C ASP A 41 4.56 -4.99 -22.10
N SER A 42 3.61 -4.40 -21.39
CA SER A 42 2.76 -3.34 -21.94
C SER A 42 3.49 -2.01 -21.78
N ALA A 43 4.33 -1.71 -22.77
CA ALA A 43 5.24 -0.57 -22.88
C ALA A 43 4.57 0.83 -22.95
N ASN A 44 3.42 1.04 -22.29
CA ASN A 44 2.71 2.34 -22.30
C ASN A 44 1.95 2.65 -20.99
N GLY A 45 2.24 1.93 -19.89
CA GLY A 45 1.74 2.29 -18.55
C GLY A 45 2.54 3.45 -17.95
N PRO A 46 1.97 4.21 -16.98
CA PRO A 46 2.74 5.16 -16.21
C PRO A 46 3.92 4.44 -15.53
N VAL A 47 5.09 5.09 -15.53
CA VAL A 47 6.29 4.56 -14.87
C VAL A 47 6.02 4.52 -13.37
N MET A 48 5.90 3.33 -12.81
CA MET A 48 5.76 3.12 -11.37
C MET A 48 7.05 3.55 -10.67
N THR A 49 6.94 4.50 -9.74
CA THR A 49 8.07 4.92 -8.91
C THR A 49 8.32 3.94 -7.76
N ALA A 50 9.45 4.07 -7.06
CA ALA A 50 9.72 3.26 -5.86
C ALA A 50 8.70 3.57 -4.76
N GLU A 51 8.29 4.82 -4.64
CA GLU A 51 7.26 5.30 -3.73
C GLU A 51 5.88 4.73 -4.06
N ASP A 52 5.55 4.57 -5.35
CA ASP A 52 4.31 3.93 -5.80
C ASP A 52 4.31 2.44 -5.46
N LEU A 53 5.43 1.75 -5.72
CA LEU A 53 5.55 0.32 -5.41
C LEU A 53 5.52 0.07 -3.90
N ALA A 54 6.26 0.85 -3.12
CA ALA A 54 6.27 0.77 -1.67
C ALA A 54 4.88 1.07 -1.08
N LEU A 55 4.17 2.10 -1.57
CA LEU A 55 2.79 2.34 -1.17
C LEU A 55 1.89 1.15 -1.51
N SER A 56 2.05 0.54 -2.69
CA SER A 56 1.24 -0.64 -3.05
C SER A 56 1.44 -1.81 -2.09
N TRP A 57 2.64 -2.00 -1.54
CA TRP A 57 2.86 -3.01 -0.50
C TRP A 57 2.20 -2.65 0.82
N VAL A 58 2.20 -1.37 1.21
CA VAL A 58 1.52 -0.90 2.43
C VAL A 58 -0.01 -1.08 2.33
N LEU A 59 -0.60 -0.84 1.16
CA LEU A 59 -2.06 -0.87 0.98
C LEU A 59 -2.59 -2.27 0.62
N ASP A 60 -1.90 -2.95 -0.28
CA ASP A 60 -2.39 -4.16 -0.96
C ASP A 60 -1.53 -5.39 -0.67
N GLY A 61 -0.46 -5.22 0.12
CA GLY A 61 0.35 -6.32 0.62
C GLY A 61 -0.42 -7.21 1.60
N GLY A 62 0.33 -7.91 2.43
CA GLY A 62 -0.24 -8.82 3.40
C GLY A 62 0.83 -9.44 4.28
N GLU A 63 0.39 -10.23 5.26
CA GLU A 63 1.25 -10.97 6.19
C GLU A 63 2.14 -10.08 7.10
N ASP A 64 1.86 -8.77 7.21
CA ASP A 64 2.55 -7.89 8.16
C ASP A 64 2.23 -8.23 9.63
N HIS A 65 1.16 -9.00 9.87
CA HIS A 65 0.63 -9.34 11.19
C HIS A 65 0.40 -8.12 12.12
N GLY A 66 0.20 -6.94 11.54
CA GLY A 66 -0.13 -5.70 12.25
C GLY A 66 -1.60 -5.60 12.66
N PHE A 67 -1.90 -4.69 13.58
CA PHE A 67 -3.26 -4.38 13.98
C PHE A 67 -3.76 -3.08 13.32
N ALA A 68 -5.02 -3.08 12.87
CA ALA A 68 -5.73 -1.88 12.44
C ALA A 68 -6.98 -1.69 13.31
N ALA A 69 -7.17 -0.48 13.83
CA ALA A 69 -8.29 -0.15 14.71
C ALA A 69 -8.71 1.30 14.55
N SER A 70 -9.97 1.60 14.91
CA SER A 70 -10.49 2.96 15.02
C SER A 70 -10.65 3.34 16.50
N ALA A 71 -10.30 4.58 16.84
CA ALA A 71 -10.53 5.15 18.17
C ALA A 71 -11.13 6.55 18.05
N SER A 72 -11.59 7.11 19.17
CA SER A 72 -11.99 8.52 19.24
C SER A 72 -10.79 9.40 18.85
N PRO A 73 -10.97 10.47 18.06
CA PRO A 73 -9.86 11.37 17.69
C PRO A 73 -9.27 12.12 18.88
N ARG A 74 -9.93 12.08 20.04
CA ARG A 74 -9.43 12.68 21.29
C ARG A 74 -8.59 11.73 22.14
N GLN A 75 -8.49 10.46 21.74
CA GLN A 75 -7.74 9.44 22.46
C GLN A 75 -6.33 9.36 21.90
N ASP A 76 -5.33 9.36 22.78
CA ASP A 76 -3.95 9.05 22.40
C ASP A 76 -3.89 7.56 21.98
N PRO A 77 -3.42 7.25 20.76
CA PRO A 77 -3.27 5.87 20.31
C PRO A 77 -2.32 5.04 21.19
N GLY A 78 -1.40 5.68 21.91
CA GLY A 78 -0.45 5.01 22.80
C GLY A 78 0.72 4.34 22.06
N VAL A 79 1.57 3.66 22.81
CA VAL A 79 2.82 3.09 22.28
C VAL A 79 2.53 1.98 21.26
N GLY A 80 3.19 2.04 20.11
CA GLY A 80 3.09 1.04 19.04
C GLY A 80 1.92 1.26 18.08
N TRP A 81 1.11 2.30 18.29
CA TRP A 81 0.02 2.66 17.39
C TRP A 81 0.34 3.96 16.64
N ARG A 82 -0.04 4.01 15.37
CA ARG A 82 0.06 5.18 14.51
C ARG A 82 -1.31 5.50 13.93
N ARG A 83 -1.64 6.78 13.89
CA ARG A 83 -2.78 7.25 13.10
C ARG A 83 -2.40 7.26 11.61
N ILE A 84 -3.23 6.62 10.78
CA ILE A 84 -3.03 6.54 9.32
C ILE A 84 -4.17 7.19 8.51
N GLY A 85 -5.13 7.80 9.20
CA GLY A 85 -6.28 8.45 8.57
C GLY A 85 -7.44 8.67 9.55
N GLU A 86 -8.65 8.71 8.99
CA GLU A 86 -9.88 9.00 9.71
C GLU A 86 -11.05 8.11 9.32
N ILE A 87 -12.00 7.99 10.24
CA ILE A 87 -13.30 7.37 9.99
C ILE A 87 -14.29 8.43 9.48
N ARG A 88 -14.99 8.11 8.39
CA ARG A 88 -16.03 8.95 7.76
C ARG A 88 -17.36 8.23 7.62
N THR A 89 -18.42 8.99 7.37
CA THR A 89 -19.70 8.41 6.93
C THR A 89 -19.53 7.80 5.53
N GLY A 90 -19.96 6.55 5.34
CA GLY A 90 -19.77 5.83 4.08
C GLY A 90 -19.63 4.32 4.30
N HIS A 91 -19.10 3.63 3.29
CA HIS A 91 -18.82 2.19 3.28
C HIS A 91 -17.62 1.83 2.39
N ASP A 92 -16.75 2.80 2.13
CA ASP A 92 -15.61 2.73 1.21
C ASP A 92 -14.29 3.00 1.93
N VAL A 93 -13.19 2.72 1.22
CA VAL A 93 -11.84 3.12 1.62
C VAL A 93 -11.31 4.06 0.54
N SER A 94 -10.76 5.20 0.96
CA SER A 94 -10.09 6.15 0.09
C SER A 94 -8.69 6.47 0.60
N LEU A 95 -7.84 6.97 -0.29
CA LEU A 95 -6.53 7.56 -0.02
C LEU A 95 -6.60 9.01 -0.51
N ASP A 96 -6.46 9.97 0.40
CA ASP A 96 -6.62 11.40 0.14
C ASP A 96 -7.92 11.71 -0.63
N GLY A 97 -9.03 11.08 -0.21
CA GLY A 97 -10.33 11.20 -0.86
C GLY A 97 -10.49 10.48 -2.20
N THR A 98 -9.43 9.87 -2.74
CA THR A 98 -9.49 9.05 -3.96
C THR A 98 -9.84 7.60 -3.60
N PRO A 99 -10.89 6.99 -4.15
CA PRO A 99 -11.25 5.60 -3.84
C PRO A 99 -10.10 4.64 -4.12
N VAL A 100 -9.78 3.77 -3.15
CA VAL A 100 -8.81 2.69 -3.33
C VAL A 100 -9.58 1.42 -3.68
N PRO A 101 -9.29 0.74 -4.80
CA PRO A 101 -9.93 -0.52 -5.14
C PRO A 101 -9.71 -1.55 -4.03
N ALA A 102 -10.74 -2.35 -3.72
CA ALA A 102 -10.54 -3.51 -2.86
C ALA A 102 -9.58 -4.47 -3.57
N SER A 103 -8.40 -4.64 -2.99
CA SER A 103 -7.31 -5.42 -3.52
C SER A 103 -6.62 -6.15 -2.35
N GLY A 104 -5.69 -7.06 -2.65
CA GLY A 104 -5.05 -7.95 -1.68
C GLY A 104 -5.24 -9.43 -1.99
N PHE A 105 -4.62 -10.27 -1.16
CA PHE A 105 -4.57 -11.71 -1.43
C PHE A 105 -5.96 -12.39 -1.39
N SER A 106 -6.27 -13.14 -2.45
CA SER A 106 -7.45 -13.99 -2.55
C SER A 106 -7.06 -15.37 -3.06
N HIS A 107 -7.24 -16.41 -2.23
CA HIS A 107 -6.88 -17.80 -2.56
C HIS A 107 -7.48 -18.31 -3.88
N PHE A 108 -8.66 -17.80 -4.27
CA PHE A 108 -9.40 -18.30 -5.42
C PHE A 108 -9.61 -17.25 -6.52
N GLY A 109 -9.13 -16.02 -6.32
CA GLY A 109 -9.48 -14.89 -7.15
C GLY A 109 -10.98 -14.57 -7.08
N LYS A 110 -11.31 -13.30 -6.93
CA LYS A 110 -12.55 -12.78 -7.50
C LYS A 110 -12.18 -11.56 -8.32
#